data_AF-A0A933JNS1-F1
#
_entry.id   AF-A0A933JNS1-F1
#
_cell.length_a   1.000
_cell.length_b   1.000
_cell.length_c   1.000
_cell.angle_alpha   90.00
_cell.angle_beta   90.00
_cell.angle_gamma   90.00
#
_symmetry.space_group_name_H-M   'P 1'
#
loop_
_entity.id
_entity.type
_entity.pdbx_description
1 polymer ?
#
loop_
_entity_poly.entity_id
_entity_poly.type
_entity_poly.pdbx_seq_one_letter_code
_entity_poly.pdbx_strand_id
1 'polypeptide(L)'
;MTAAKAAVEQMKLAHRTSRCAEVIGEVTPGATVHAISAGEWSAHDMIVHLLGHAAPAELWAASWAVSDSALHALIKAREAGQLTTIQMLLDWRVTVRNPKAVQLAKSTADRIRVSSCHAKLYVLRGARSYTISTSANLTNNPRLENYVISESREIADFHVRWLNAELRGGKPFEKEKSILDLIAAGADPMLAPIDLEESDRKDRENRKRVENQW
;
A
#
# COMPACT_ATOMS: atom_id res chain seq x y z
N MET A 1 19.16 27.79 2.12
CA MET A 1 18.16 27.33 3.13
C MET A 1 18.88 26.39 4.08
N THR A 2 18.74 26.52 5.40
CA THR A 2 19.42 25.62 6.35
C THR A 2 18.78 24.24 6.34
N ALA A 3 19.56 23.16 6.54
CA ALA A 3 19.07 21.78 6.55
C ALA A 3 17.91 21.57 7.56
N ALA A 4 17.95 22.26 8.70
CA ALA A 4 16.87 22.22 9.69
C ALA A 4 15.54 22.77 9.16
N LYS A 5 15.55 23.81 8.32
CA LYS A 5 14.32 24.37 7.74
C LYS A 5 13.70 23.42 6.71
N ALA A 6 14.53 22.78 5.90
CA ALA A 6 14.08 21.76 4.93
C ALA A 6 13.47 20.53 5.62
N ALA A 7 14.04 20.10 6.75
CA ALA A 7 13.49 19.00 7.54
C ALA A 7 12.12 19.32 8.16
N VAL A 8 11.92 20.55 8.66
CA VAL A 8 10.63 21.00 9.22
C VAL A 8 9.54 21.07 8.15
N GLU A 9 9.88 21.49 6.92
CA GLU A 9 8.91 21.55 5.82
C GLU A 9 8.36 20.16 5.42
N GLN A 10 9.11 19.10 5.73
CA GLN A 10 8.73 17.70 5.51
C GLN A 10 7.89 17.10 6.66
N MET A 11 7.65 17.85 7.74
CA MET A 11 6.84 17.40 8.88
C MET A 11 5.49 18.11 8.89
N LYS A 12 4.40 17.35 8.85
CA LYS A 12 3.02 17.86 8.72
C LYS A 12 2.14 17.39 9.88
N LEU A 13 1.31 18.29 10.38
CA LEU A 13 0.28 17.97 11.37
C LEU A 13 -1.09 18.40 10.82
N ALA A 14 -1.95 17.43 10.54
CA ALA A 14 -3.31 17.64 10.05
C ALA A 14 -4.30 17.69 11.22
N HIS A 15 -5.05 18.79 11.30
CA HIS A 15 -6.16 18.93 12.25
C HIS A 15 -7.44 18.29 11.70
N ARG A 16 -8.46 18.15 12.56
CA ARG A 16 -9.78 17.58 12.20
C ARG A 16 -10.56 18.39 11.15
N THR A 17 -10.06 19.56 10.77
CA THR A 17 -10.68 20.43 9.77
C THR A 17 -9.82 20.60 8.53
N SER A 18 -8.61 20.03 8.51
CA SER A 18 -7.66 20.24 7.43
C SER A 18 -7.83 19.18 6.35
N ARG A 19 -7.87 19.59 5.08
CA ARG A 19 -7.93 18.65 3.94
C ARG A 19 -6.55 18.06 3.65
N CYS A 20 -6.54 16.83 3.13
CA CYS A 20 -5.29 16.13 2.78
C CYS A 20 -4.41 16.98 1.85
N ALA A 21 -5.00 17.50 0.76
CA ALA A 21 -4.26 18.28 -0.23
C ALA A 21 -3.65 19.57 0.33
N GLU A 22 -4.33 20.24 1.26
CA GLU A 22 -3.86 21.47 1.90
C GLU A 22 -2.66 21.19 2.83
N VAL A 23 -2.71 20.07 3.56
CA VAL A 23 -1.67 19.74 4.56
C VAL A 23 -0.43 19.16 3.90
N ILE A 24 -0.62 18.24 2.97
CA ILE A 24 0.50 17.54 2.32
C ILE A 24 1.12 18.43 1.25
N GLY A 25 0.29 19.14 0.47
CA GLY A 25 0.74 19.93 -0.66
C GLY A 25 1.48 19.09 -1.69
N GLU A 26 2.28 19.74 -2.52
CA GLU A 26 3.18 19.02 -3.42
C GLU A 26 4.35 18.42 -2.62
N VAL A 27 4.57 17.12 -2.78
CA VAL A 27 5.78 16.47 -2.27
C VAL A 27 6.93 16.82 -3.20
N THR A 28 8.00 17.41 -2.69
CA THR A 28 9.21 17.71 -3.49
C THR A 28 9.84 16.42 -4.03
N PRO A 29 10.34 16.40 -5.28
CA PRO A 29 11.01 15.22 -5.82
C PRO A 29 12.15 14.71 -4.93
N GLY A 30 12.20 13.40 -4.70
CA GLY A 30 13.19 12.75 -3.84
C GLY A 30 12.98 12.96 -2.33
N ALA A 31 11.94 13.68 -1.90
CA ALA A 31 11.70 13.97 -0.49
C ALA A 31 10.95 12.83 0.21
N THR A 32 11.09 12.78 1.54
CA THR A 32 10.22 12.00 2.42
C THR A 32 9.44 12.94 3.32
N VAL A 33 8.12 12.84 3.33
CA VAL A 33 7.22 13.65 4.16
C VAL A 33 6.65 12.79 5.28
N HIS A 34 6.74 13.28 6.50
CA HIS A 34 6.13 12.71 7.69
C HIS A 34 4.87 13.50 8.02
N ALA A 35 3.72 12.84 8.13
CA ALA A 35 2.47 13.48 8.49
C ALA A 35 1.74 12.72 9.59
N ILE A 36 1.14 13.45 10.53
CA ILE A 36 0.17 12.91 11.49
C ILE A 36 -1.20 13.53 11.19
N SER A 37 -2.23 12.70 11.02
CA SER A 37 -3.61 13.14 10.80
C SER A 37 -4.47 12.86 12.02
N ALA A 38 -5.38 13.79 12.34
CA ALA A 38 -6.41 13.61 13.35
C ALA A 38 -7.71 12.95 12.82
N GLY A 39 -7.67 12.36 11.62
CA GLY A 39 -8.70 11.47 11.10
C GLY A 39 -9.78 12.12 10.23
N GLU A 40 -9.53 13.32 9.70
CA GLU A 40 -10.43 13.98 8.73
C GLU A 40 -10.29 13.39 7.32
N TRP A 41 -9.15 12.78 7.03
CA TRP A 41 -8.85 12.12 5.77
C TRP A 41 -8.05 10.84 6.04
N SER A 42 -8.13 9.89 5.12
CA SER A 42 -7.62 8.53 5.25
C SER A 42 -6.64 8.18 4.12
N ALA A 43 -6.18 6.93 4.09
CA ALA A 43 -5.23 6.48 3.08
C ALA A 43 -5.70 6.70 1.62
N HIS A 44 -6.99 6.51 1.33
CA HIS A 44 -7.51 6.69 -0.03
C HIS A 44 -7.49 8.17 -0.48
N ASP A 45 -7.69 9.12 0.43
CA ASP A 45 -7.54 10.55 0.14
C ASP A 45 -6.09 10.91 -0.20
N MET A 46 -5.14 10.34 0.54
CA MET A 46 -3.71 10.49 0.26
C MET A 46 -3.33 9.94 -1.11
N ILE A 47 -3.84 8.75 -1.45
CA ILE A 47 -3.63 8.14 -2.77
C ILE A 47 -4.17 9.06 -3.87
N VAL A 48 -5.41 9.52 -3.75
CA VAL A 48 -6.04 10.41 -4.74
C VAL A 48 -5.28 11.74 -4.87
N HIS A 49 -4.81 12.31 -3.77
CA HIS A 49 -3.99 13.52 -3.79
C HIS A 49 -2.69 13.31 -4.58
N LEU A 50 -1.94 12.24 -4.29
CA LEU A 50 -0.66 11.97 -4.94
C LEU A 50 -0.80 11.55 -6.41
N LEU A 51 -1.98 11.04 -6.83
CA LEU A 51 -2.29 10.81 -8.23
C LEU A 51 -2.24 12.10 -9.07
N GLY A 52 -2.43 13.28 -8.48
CA GLY A 52 -2.29 14.56 -9.18
C GLY A 52 -0.92 14.75 -9.86
N HIS A 53 0.12 14.07 -9.37
CA HIS A 53 1.46 14.10 -9.95
C HIS A 53 2.00 12.74 -10.39
N ALA A 54 1.38 11.63 -9.96
CA ALA A 54 1.76 10.29 -10.38
C ALA A 54 1.02 9.81 -11.64
N ALA A 55 -0.22 10.27 -11.86
CA ALA A 55 -1.11 9.72 -12.88
C ALA A 55 -0.60 9.97 -14.32
N PRO A 56 -0.86 9.03 -15.26
CA PRO A 56 -1.43 7.70 -15.04
C PRO A 56 -0.48 6.79 -14.25
N ALA A 57 -1.00 6.03 -13.29
CA ALA A 57 -0.18 5.23 -12.37
C ALA A 57 -0.76 3.84 -12.08
N GLU A 58 0.13 2.91 -11.73
CA GLU A 58 -0.21 1.62 -11.12
C GLU A 58 -0.24 1.76 -9.59
N LEU A 59 -1.19 1.10 -8.94
CA LEU A 59 -1.34 1.06 -7.48
C LEU A 59 -1.13 -0.35 -6.94
N TRP A 60 -0.28 -0.48 -5.92
CA TRP A 60 -0.25 -1.63 -5.02
C TRP A 60 -0.72 -1.20 -3.64
N ALA A 61 -1.69 -1.91 -3.08
CA ALA A 61 -2.22 -1.66 -1.75
C ALA A 61 -2.07 -2.93 -0.89
N ALA A 62 -1.37 -2.82 0.23
CA ALA A 62 -1.42 -3.80 1.30
C ALA A 62 -2.14 -3.19 2.50
N SER A 63 -3.21 -3.82 2.96
CA SER A 63 -4.01 -3.31 4.08
C SER A 63 -4.63 -4.44 4.88
N TRP A 64 -4.67 -4.25 6.20
CA TRP A 64 -5.33 -5.21 7.08
C TRP A 64 -6.87 -5.19 6.97
N ALA A 65 -7.45 -4.02 6.69
CA ALA A 65 -8.89 -3.85 6.46
C ALA A 65 -9.17 -3.04 5.19
N VAL A 66 -10.36 -3.22 4.63
CA VAL A 66 -10.85 -2.44 3.49
C VAL A 66 -12.34 -2.07 3.67
N SER A 67 -12.76 -0.92 3.15
CA SER A 67 -14.16 -0.49 3.11
C SER A 67 -14.61 -0.09 1.71
N ASP A 68 -15.92 -0.15 1.49
CA ASP A 68 -16.55 0.22 0.22
C ASP A 68 -16.26 1.68 -0.16
N SER A 69 -16.25 2.60 0.82
CA SER A 69 -15.92 4.01 0.59
C SER A 69 -14.54 4.20 -0.04
N ALA A 70 -13.53 3.53 0.51
CA ALA A 70 -12.17 3.59 -0.01
C ALA A 70 -12.07 2.95 -1.40
N LEU A 71 -12.74 1.81 -1.61
CA LEU A 71 -12.80 1.15 -2.92
C LEU A 71 -13.46 2.03 -3.98
N HIS A 72 -14.56 2.72 -3.65
CA HIS A 72 -15.20 3.65 -4.57
C HIS A 72 -14.31 4.83 -4.95
N ALA A 73 -13.46 5.33 -4.05
CA ALA A 73 -12.47 6.35 -4.41
C ALA A 73 -11.48 5.83 -5.46
N LEU A 74 -11.00 4.59 -5.31
CA LEU A 74 -10.10 3.96 -6.28
C LEU A 74 -10.79 3.66 -7.63
N ILE A 75 -12.05 3.22 -7.62
CA ILE A 75 -12.85 3.01 -8.83
C ILE A 75 -12.98 4.32 -9.61
N LYS A 76 -13.35 5.43 -8.94
CA LYS A 76 -13.46 6.74 -9.58
C LYS A 76 -12.14 7.20 -10.19
N ALA A 77 -11.02 6.99 -9.48
CA ALA A 77 -9.70 7.31 -10.01
C ALA A 77 -9.33 6.46 -11.24
N ARG A 78 -9.73 5.18 -11.28
CA ARG A 78 -9.58 4.32 -12.47
C ARG A 78 -10.46 4.80 -13.63
N GLU A 79 -11.73 5.09 -13.37
CA GLU A 79 -12.69 5.61 -14.38
C GLU A 79 -12.22 6.95 -14.98
N ALA A 80 -11.57 7.79 -14.17
CA ALA A 80 -10.95 9.03 -14.62
C ALA A 80 -9.61 8.83 -15.38
N GLY A 81 -9.16 7.59 -15.59
CA GLY A 81 -7.90 7.26 -16.27
C GLY A 81 -6.64 7.54 -15.45
N GLN A 82 -6.77 7.86 -14.16
CA GLN A 82 -5.63 8.17 -13.29
C GLN A 82 -4.92 6.90 -12.77
N LEU A 83 -5.69 5.84 -12.54
CA LEU A 83 -5.17 4.51 -12.18
C LEU A 83 -5.32 3.55 -13.36
N THR A 84 -4.22 2.95 -13.79
CA THR A 84 -4.19 1.96 -14.88
C THR A 84 -4.28 0.54 -14.38
N THR A 85 -3.74 0.26 -13.19
CA THR A 85 -3.73 -1.05 -12.54
C THR A 85 -3.91 -0.88 -11.04
N ILE A 86 -4.66 -1.78 -10.39
CA ILE A 86 -4.83 -1.84 -8.95
C ILE A 86 -4.57 -3.28 -8.48
N GLN A 87 -3.61 -3.45 -7.59
CA GLN A 87 -3.23 -4.72 -6.98
C GLN A 87 -3.40 -4.67 -5.47
N MET A 88 -4.01 -5.69 -4.86
CA MET A 88 -4.40 -5.67 -3.44
C MET A 88 -3.95 -6.91 -2.66
N LEU A 89 -3.19 -6.70 -1.59
CA LEU A 89 -2.85 -7.72 -0.60
C LEU A 89 -3.60 -7.41 0.71
N LEU A 90 -4.62 -8.21 1.03
CA LEU A 90 -5.46 -7.96 2.21
C LEU A 90 -5.27 -9.03 3.29
N ASP A 91 -5.58 -8.70 4.54
CA ASP A 91 -5.62 -9.71 5.61
C ASP A 91 -6.75 -10.71 5.36
N TRP A 92 -6.51 -12.00 5.59
CA TRP A 92 -7.53 -13.03 5.43
C TRP A 92 -8.78 -12.81 6.30
N ARG A 93 -8.67 -12.14 7.46
CA ARG A 93 -9.83 -11.90 8.34
C ARG A 93 -10.88 -10.99 7.70
N VAL A 94 -10.51 -10.21 6.69
CA VAL A 94 -11.45 -9.34 5.96
C VAL A 94 -12.54 -10.16 5.26
N THR A 95 -12.26 -11.41 4.85
CA THR A 95 -13.25 -12.28 4.21
C THR A 95 -14.38 -12.68 5.16
N VAL A 96 -14.11 -12.68 6.46
CA VAL A 96 -15.10 -12.98 7.52
C VAL A 96 -15.75 -11.70 8.02
N ARG A 97 -14.93 -10.66 8.27
CA ARG A 97 -15.40 -9.41 8.91
C ARG A 97 -16.18 -8.51 7.97
N ASN A 98 -15.84 -8.49 6.69
CA ASN A 98 -16.50 -7.63 5.70
C ASN A 98 -16.54 -8.28 4.31
N PRO A 99 -17.31 -9.37 4.13
CA PRO A 99 -17.35 -10.12 2.86
C PRO A 99 -17.82 -9.27 1.67
N LYS A 100 -18.69 -8.28 1.88
CA LYS A 100 -19.16 -7.36 0.83
C LYS A 100 -18.03 -6.50 0.28
N ALA A 101 -17.22 -5.91 1.17
CA ALA A 101 -16.06 -5.12 0.74
C ALA A 101 -15.03 -5.98 0.00
N VAL A 102 -14.87 -7.26 0.38
CA VAL A 102 -14.01 -8.20 -0.37
C VAL A 102 -14.54 -8.47 -1.76
N GLN A 103 -15.85 -8.64 -1.92
CA GLN A 103 -16.46 -8.83 -3.23
C GLN A 103 -16.21 -7.63 -4.14
N LEU A 104 -16.42 -6.41 -3.62
CA LEU A 104 -16.11 -5.18 -4.35
C LEU A 104 -14.61 -5.04 -4.65
N ALA A 105 -13.74 -5.40 -3.70
CA ALA A 105 -12.29 -5.38 -3.92
C ALA A 105 -11.89 -6.34 -5.05
N LYS A 106 -12.48 -7.53 -5.11
CA LYS A 106 -12.27 -8.51 -6.18
C LYS A 106 -12.73 -8.03 -7.55
N SER A 107 -13.79 -7.23 -7.64
CA SER A 107 -14.22 -6.63 -8.91
C SER A 107 -13.43 -5.37 -9.27
N THR A 108 -12.75 -4.76 -8.30
CA THR A 108 -11.99 -3.50 -8.48
C THR A 108 -10.52 -3.73 -8.83
N ALA A 109 -9.90 -4.73 -8.21
CA ALA A 109 -8.48 -5.02 -8.36
C ALA A 109 -8.23 -5.97 -9.54
N ASP A 110 -7.19 -5.69 -10.32
CA ASP A 110 -6.73 -6.59 -11.40
C ASP A 110 -6.07 -7.85 -10.82
N ARG A 111 -5.49 -7.71 -9.62
CA ARG A 111 -4.98 -8.82 -8.83
C ARG A 111 -5.27 -8.60 -7.36
N ILE A 112 -5.78 -9.62 -6.70
CA ILE A 112 -6.04 -9.60 -5.26
C ILE A 112 -5.65 -10.94 -4.63
N ARG A 113 -4.99 -10.87 -3.47
CA ARG A 113 -4.73 -12.02 -2.62
C ARG A 113 -5.08 -11.67 -1.18
N VAL A 114 -5.58 -12.66 -0.44
CA VAL A 114 -5.70 -12.57 1.00
C VAL A 114 -4.62 -13.41 1.67
N SER A 115 -3.86 -12.84 2.60
CA SER A 115 -2.80 -13.52 3.36
C SER A 115 -2.80 -13.05 4.81
N SER A 116 -1.84 -13.49 5.62
CA SER A 116 -1.63 -12.90 6.95
C SER A 116 -0.93 -11.54 6.82
N CYS A 117 -1.70 -10.49 6.55
CA CYS A 117 -1.18 -9.16 6.21
C CYS A 117 -1.64 -8.12 7.23
N HIS A 118 -0.72 -7.60 8.06
CA HIS A 118 -1.01 -6.47 8.96
C HIS A 118 -0.42 -5.14 8.47
N ALA A 119 0.20 -5.14 7.28
CA ALA A 119 0.75 -3.94 6.68
C ALA A 119 -0.36 -2.95 6.29
N LYS A 120 -0.01 -1.66 6.29
CA LYS A 120 -0.79 -0.58 5.68
C LYS A 120 0.19 0.24 4.85
N LEU A 121 0.28 -0.16 3.59
CA LEU A 121 1.30 0.30 2.67
C LEU A 121 0.65 0.48 1.31
N TYR A 122 0.90 1.62 0.68
CA TYR A 122 0.39 1.93 -0.64
C TYR A 122 1.53 2.42 -1.51
N VAL A 123 1.62 1.90 -2.73
CA VAL A 123 2.66 2.28 -3.68
C VAL A 123 1.98 2.75 -4.97
N LEU A 124 2.29 3.97 -5.39
CA LEU A 124 1.96 4.49 -6.70
C LEU A 124 3.21 4.47 -7.57
N ARG A 125 3.10 3.92 -8.79
CA ARG A 125 4.17 3.91 -9.79
C ARG A 125 3.64 4.49 -11.09
N GLY A 126 4.07 5.71 -11.42
CA GLY A 126 3.71 6.39 -12.66
C GLY A 126 4.80 7.36 -13.07
N ALA A 127 4.42 8.57 -13.51
CA ALA A 127 5.37 9.64 -13.82
C ALA A 127 6.23 10.01 -12.60
N ARG A 128 5.62 9.96 -11.42
CA ARG A 128 6.27 10.00 -10.11
C ARG A 128 5.94 8.74 -9.34
N SER A 129 6.81 8.37 -8.40
CA SER A 129 6.65 7.13 -7.63
C SER A 129 6.60 7.42 -6.14
N TYR A 130 5.50 7.05 -5.52
CA TYR A 130 5.25 7.31 -4.10
C TYR A 130 5.07 6.01 -3.35
N THR A 131 5.71 5.92 -2.18
CA THR A 131 5.42 4.90 -1.18
C THR A 131 4.82 5.56 0.05
N ILE A 132 3.68 5.07 0.51
CA ILE A 132 2.94 5.57 1.67
C ILE A 132 2.94 4.46 2.72
N SER A 133 3.85 4.56 3.70
CA SER A 133 3.87 3.68 4.88
C SER A 133 3.08 4.34 6.00
N THR A 134 2.02 3.70 6.48
CA THR A 134 1.07 4.34 7.39
C THR A 134 0.51 3.37 8.42
N SER A 135 -0.17 3.87 9.45
CA SER A 135 -1.06 3.09 10.31
C SER A 135 -2.47 2.95 9.73
N ALA A 136 -2.85 3.80 8.77
CA ALA A 136 -4.19 3.89 8.23
C ALA A 136 -4.51 2.75 7.27
N ASN A 137 -5.52 1.95 7.63
CA ASN A 137 -6.11 0.97 6.71
C ASN A 137 -6.70 1.64 5.47
N LEU A 138 -7.02 0.84 4.45
CA LEU A 138 -7.74 1.28 3.26
C LEU A 138 -9.24 1.41 3.58
N THR A 139 -9.55 2.24 4.57
CA THR A 139 -10.87 2.47 5.12
C THR A 139 -11.09 3.96 5.36
N ASN A 140 -12.21 4.33 6.00
CA ASN A 140 -12.32 5.62 6.68
C ASN A 140 -11.70 5.50 8.07
N ASN A 141 -10.76 6.39 8.39
CA ASN A 141 -9.95 6.35 9.61
C ASN A 141 -10.21 7.60 10.47
N PRO A 142 -11.24 7.61 11.34
CA PRO A 142 -11.59 8.78 12.16
C PRO A 142 -10.65 8.98 13.38
N ARG A 143 -9.53 8.26 13.41
CA ARG A 143 -8.56 8.22 14.51
C ARG A 143 -7.26 8.90 14.11
N LEU A 144 -6.36 9.04 15.08
CA LEU A 144 -4.99 9.48 14.79
C LEU A 144 -4.30 8.44 13.90
N GLU A 145 -3.68 8.90 12.82
CA GLU A 145 -2.94 8.06 11.89
C GLU A 145 -1.61 8.72 11.52
N ASN A 146 -0.55 7.92 11.42
CA ASN A 146 0.75 8.38 10.91
C ASN A 146 0.89 8.04 9.43
N TYR A 147 1.57 8.88 8.67
CA TYR A 147 1.90 8.68 7.27
C TYR A 147 3.37 9.05 7.05
N VAL A 148 4.08 8.19 6.35
CA VAL A 148 5.42 8.47 5.82
C VAL A 148 5.34 8.27 4.31
N ILE A 149 5.52 9.37 3.58
CA ILE A 149 5.39 9.42 2.12
C ILE A 149 6.79 9.61 1.56
N SER A 150 7.33 8.61 0.89
CA SER A 150 8.60 8.72 0.18
C SER A 150 8.34 8.85 -1.31
N GLU A 151 8.82 9.93 -1.92
CA GLU A 151 8.87 10.06 -3.37
C GLU A 151 10.23 9.55 -3.85
N SER A 152 10.27 8.30 -4.28
CA SER A 152 11.47 7.63 -4.81
C SER A 152 11.04 6.39 -5.59
N ARG A 153 11.57 6.27 -6.80
CA ARG A 153 11.35 5.11 -7.66
C ARG A 153 11.96 3.85 -7.06
N GLU A 154 13.12 3.96 -6.44
CA GLU A 154 13.87 2.85 -5.85
C GLU A 154 13.13 2.26 -4.64
N ILE A 155 12.59 3.13 -3.77
CA ILE A 155 11.78 2.70 -2.62
C ILE A 155 10.48 2.06 -3.10
N ALA A 156 9.79 2.67 -4.08
CA ALA A 156 8.60 2.09 -4.68
C ALA A 156 8.89 0.71 -5.28
N ASP A 157 9.96 0.57 -6.07
CA ASP A 157 10.35 -0.69 -6.71
C ASP A 157 10.77 -1.75 -5.69
N PHE A 158 11.36 -1.36 -4.54
CA PHE A 158 11.59 -2.27 -3.42
C PHE A 158 10.27 -2.85 -2.88
N HIS A 159 9.27 -2.01 -2.61
CA HIS A 159 7.99 -2.47 -2.07
C HIS A 159 7.17 -3.28 -3.09
N VAL A 160 7.13 -2.83 -4.35
CA VAL A 160 6.46 -3.53 -5.45
C VAL A 160 6.97 -4.96 -5.60
N ARG A 161 8.28 -5.19 -5.44
CA ARG A 161 8.88 -6.53 -5.59
C ARG A 161 8.31 -7.55 -4.61
N TRP A 162 8.36 -7.27 -3.32
CA TRP A 162 7.84 -8.24 -2.34
C TRP A 162 6.31 -8.33 -2.40
N LEU A 163 5.61 -7.22 -2.69
CA LEU A 163 4.16 -7.23 -2.89
C LEU A 163 3.75 -8.13 -4.06
N ASN A 164 4.42 -8.02 -5.21
CA ASN A 164 4.17 -8.87 -6.36
C ASN A 164 4.46 -10.35 -6.06
N ALA A 165 5.52 -10.64 -5.32
CA ALA A 165 5.83 -12.01 -4.90
C ALA A 165 4.69 -12.57 -4.02
N GLU A 166 4.28 -11.86 -2.96
CA GLU A 166 3.14 -12.24 -2.11
C GLU A 166 1.85 -12.40 -2.92
N LEU A 167 1.50 -11.42 -3.76
CA LEU A 167 0.28 -11.42 -4.58
C LEU A 167 0.19 -12.60 -5.55
N ARG A 168 1.32 -13.18 -5.94
CA ARG A 168 1.38 -14.35 -6.82
C ARG A 168 1.49 -15.66 -6.03
N GLY A 169 1.72 -15.60 -4.71
CA GLY A 169 1.95 -16.76 -3.84
C GLY A 169 3.39 -17.20 -3.73
N GLY A 170 4.32 -16.35 -4.14
CA GLY A 170 5.75 -16.53 -3.89
C GLY A 170 6.07 -16.41 -2.41
N LYS A 171 7.34 -16.60 -2.09
CA LYS A 171 7.83 -16.70 -0.70
C LYS A 171 8.94 -15.67 -0.44
N PRO A 172 8.65 -14.35 -0.53
CA PRO A 172 9.69 -13.32 -0.49
C PRO A 172 10.41 -13.19 0.87
N PHE A 173 9.92 -13.87 1.91
CA PHE A 173 10.45 -13.81 3.27
C PHE A 173 11.04 -15.14 3.76
N GLU A 174 11.07 -16.20 2.93
CA GLU A 174 11.77 -17.43 3.29
C GLU A 174 13.30 -17.23 3.22
N LYS A 175 14.02 -17.81 4.18
CA LYS A 175 15.49 -17.72 4.30
C LYS A 175 16.16 -18.48 3.16
N GLU A 176 16.26 -17.88 1.98
CA GLU A 176 17.21 -18.40 1.00
C GLU A 176 17.81 -17.39 0.02
N LYS A 177 17.64 -16.09 0.25
CA LYS A 177 18.53 -15.02 -0.24
C LYS A 177 18.14 -13.71 0.44
N SER A 178 19.11 -12.96 0.94
CA SER A 178 18.83 -11.60 1.40
C SER A 178 18.32 -10.76 0.23
N ILE A 179 17.58 -9.69 0.51
CA ILE A 179 17.13 -8.73 -0.52
C ILE A 179 18.30 -8.23 -1.38
N LEU A 180 19.50 -8.12 -0.78
CA LEU A 180 20.73 -7.74 -1.49
C LEU A 180 21.18 -8.81 -2.48
N ASP A 181 21.04 -10.09 -2.15
CA ASP A 181 21.41 -11.20 -3.03
C ASP A 181 20.46 -11.32 -4.24
N LEU A 182 19.17 -11.02 -4.05
CA LEU A 182 18.19 -10.98 -5.15
C LEU A 182 18.44 -9.81 -6.11
N ILE A 183 18.88 -8.66 -5.58
CA ILE A 183 19.29 -7.50 -6.40
C ILE A 183 20.57 -7.81 -7.18
N ALA A 184 21.57 -8.42 -6.52
CA ALA A 184 22.87 -8.71 -7.12
C ALA A 184 22.82 -9.80 -8.20
N ALA A 185 21.88 -10.74 -8.12
CA ALA A 185 21.79 -11.86 -9.05
C ALA A 185 21.20 -11.51 -10.43
N GLY A 186 20.62 -10.32 -10.62
CA GLY A 186 19.87 -9.98 -11.84
C GLY A 186 18.69 -10.90 -12.14
N ALA A 187 18.39 -11.84 -11.22
CA ALA A 187 17.30 -12.78 -11.32
C ALA A 187 16.04 -12.04 -10.92
N ASP A 188 15.10 -11.90 -11.85
CA ASP A 188 13.80 -11.34 -11.54
C ASP A 188 12.98 -12.38 -10.75
N PRO A 189 12.75 -12.19 -9.44
CA PRO A 189 11.93 -13.10 -8.66
C PRO A 189 10.46 -13.06 -9.13
N MET A 190 10.09 -12.15 -10.04
CA MET A 190 8.78 -12.09 -10.68
C MET A 190 8.54 -13.22 -11.71
N LEU A 191 9.53 -14.03 -12.11
CA LEU A 191 9.34 -15.07 -13.15
C LEU A 191 9.44 -16.52 -12.64
N ALA A 192 9.69 -16.73 -11.35
CA ALA A 192 9.71 -18.08 -10.79
C ALA A 192 8.28 -18.67 -10.77
N PRO A 193 8.07 -19.91 -11.26
CA PRO A 193 6.80 -20.61 -11.14
C PRO A 193 6.42 -20.74 -9.67
N ILE A 194 5.16 -20.39 -9.35
CA ILE A 194 4.64 -20.52 -8.00
C ILE A 194 3.70 -21.72 -7.95
N ASP A 195 4.00 -22.65 -7.04
CA ASP A 195 3.08 -23.73 -6.67
C ASP A 195 1.95 -23.14 -5.81
N LEU A 196 0.79 -22.95 -6.42
CA LEU A 196 -0.38 -22.37 -5.79
C LEU A 196 -0.96 -23.27 -4.69
N GLU A 197 -0.87 -24.61 -4.82
CA GLU A 197 -1.42 -25.55 -3.85
C GLU A 197 -0.60 -25.57 -2.55
N GLU A 198 0.74 -25.57 -2.66
CA GLU A 198 1.63 -25.50 -1.51
C GLU A 198 1.49 -24.15 -0.78
N SER A 199 1.38 -23.05 -1.54
CA SER A 199 1.11 -21.70 -1.04
C SER A 199 -0.16 -21.67 -0.18
N ASP A 200 -1.27 -22.21 -0.71
CA ASP A 200 -2.56 -22.21 -0.02
C ASP A 200 -2.56 -23.07 1.26
N ARG A 201 -1.84 -24.21 1.25
CA ARG A 201 -1.70 -25.07 2.43
C ARG A 201 -0.97 -24.34 3.56
N LYS A 202 0.16 -23.71 3.26
CA LYS A 202 0.96 -22.97 4.25
C LYS A 202 0.24 -21.73 4.76
N ASP A 203 -0.51 -21.03 3.92
CA ASP A 203 -1.38 -19.93 4.37
C ASP A 203 -2.43 -20.41 5.38
N ARG A 204 -3.03 -21.59 5.17
CA ARG A 204 -3.94 -22.21 6.16
C ARG A 204 -3.22 -22.54 7.47
N GLU A 205 -1.98 -23.03 7.41
CA GLU A 205 -1.16 -23.31 8.62
C GLU A 205 -0.79 -22.03 9.37
N ASN A 206 -0.39 -20.98 8.66
CA ASN A 206 -0.04 -19.69 9.26
C ASN A 206 -1.27 -19.03 9.91
N ARG A 207 -2.46 -19.15 9.31
CA ARG A 207 -3.73 -18.72 9.92
C ARG A 207 -3.94 -19.38 11.29
N LYS A 208 -3.84 -20.71 11.37
CA LYS A 208 -3.96 -21.46 12.63
C LYS A 208 -2.94 -21.00 13.68
N ARG A 209 -1.70 -20.71 13.26
CA ARG A 209 -0.64 -20.24 14.16
C ARG A 209 -0.94 -18.85 14.74
N VAL A 210 -1.38 -17.91 13.90
CA VAL A 210 -1.67 -16.52 14.32
C VAL A 210 -2.95 -16.45 15.14
N GLU A 211 -3.94 -17.31 14.87
CA GLU A 211 -5.15 -17.43 15.71
C GLU A 211 -4.83 -17.89 17.14
N ASN A 212 -3.83 -18.76 17.33
CA ASN A 212 -3.45 -19.27 18.65
C ASN A 212 -2.56 -18.34 19.48
N GLN A 213 -2.23 -17.15 18.99
CA GLN A 213 -1.37 -16.17 19.68
C GLN A 213 -2.15 -15.04 20.37
N TRP A 214 -3.49 -15.09 20.35
CA TRP A 214 -4.38 -14.11 20.97
C TRP A 214 -5.57 -14.77 21.67
#